data_AF-A0A517Y0Q9-F1
#
_entry.id   AF-A0A517Y0Q9-F1
#
_cell.length_a   1.000
_cell.length_b   1.000
_cell.length_c   1.000
_cell.angle_alpha   90.00
_cell.angle_beta   90.00
_cell.angle_gamma   90.00
#
_symmetry.space_group_name_H-M   'P 1'
#
loop_
_entity.id
_entity.type
_entity.pdbx_description
1 polymer ?
#
loop_
_entity_poly.entity_id
_entity_poly.type
_entity_poly.pdbx_seq_one_letter_code
_entity_poly.pdbx_strand_id
1 'polypeptide(L)'
;MTALRTTRSVPPLLLAAVAMVGCGGPPPEDDAARPTMRELPPPVAEKIDYNPDTRTLKLYSLPPSSRWLVRSSNNPITPEVQAGSTHVLPSDTDPDYTFVSYRRPSGQSSATVKLSDIVAARSTHTSNGP
;
A
#
# COMPACT_ATOMS: atom_id res chain seq x y z
N MET A 1 -41.05 -19.92 33.45
CA MET A 1 -42.25 -19.10 33.19
C MET A 1 -41.97 -18.24 31.97
N THR A 2 -42.74 -18.48 30.93
CA THR A 2 -42.70 -17.90 29.58
C THR A 2 -43.28 -16.49 29.54
N ALA A 3 -42.72 -15.59 28.72
CA ALA A 3 -43.52 -14.59 28.00
C ALA A 3 -42.76 -14.01 26.80
N LEU A 4 -43.15 -14.43 25.60
CA LEU A 4 -42.93 -13.73 24.33
C LEU A 4 -43.74 -12.42 24.35
N ARG A 5 -43.18 -11.32 23.83
CA ARG A 5 -43.97 -10.18 23.34
C ARG A 5 -43.43 -9.66 22.01
N THR A 6 -44.04 -10.21 20.96
CA THR A 6 -44.18 -9.68 19.61
C THR A 6 -44.99 -8.38 19.63
N THR A 7 -44.54 -7.36 18.88
CA THR A 7 -45.45 -6.37 18.26
C THR A 7 -44.80 -5.78 17.02
N ARG A 8 -45.29 -6.20 15.85
CA ARG A 8 -45.13 -5.54 14.55
C ARG A 8 -45.87 -4.21 14.57
N SER A 9 -45.30 -3.19 13.92
CA SER A 9 -46.06 -2.03 13.45
C SER A 9 -45.65 -1.76 12.00
N VAL A 10 -46.63 -1.84 11.09
CA VAL A 10 -46.51 -1.56 9.66
C VAL A 10 -47.56 -0.50 9.34
N PRO A 11 -47.19 0.65 8.77
CA PRO A 11 -48.14 1.49 8.05
C PRO A 11 -48.12 1.25 6.53
N PRO A 12 -49.27 1.36 5.85
CA PRO A 12 -49.43 1.07 4.42
C PRO A 12 -49.28 2.30 3.52
N LEU A 13 -48.95 2.00 2.25
CA LEU A 13 -49.34 2.65 0.99
C LEU A 13 -49.32 4.18 0.88
N LEU A 14 -48.50 4.68 -0.05
CA LEU A 14 -48.95 5.71 -1.00
C LEU A 14 -48.21 5.56 -2.34
N LEU A 15 -49.02 5.25 -3.36
CA LEU A 15 -48.74 5.40 -4.79
C LEU A 15 -48.29 6.84 -5.10
N ALA A 16 -47.24 7.03 -5.89
CA ALA A 16 -47.06 8.27 -6.65
C ALA A 16 -46.19 8.07 -7.91
N ALA A 17 -46.84 8.27 -9.06
CA ALA A 17 -46.37 8.88 -10.30
C ALA A 17 -45.13 8.32 -11.02
N VAL A 18 -45.40 7.61 -12.12
CA VAL A 18 -44.56 7.63 -13.33
C VAL A 18 -44.62 9.04 -13.93
N ALA A 19 -43.46 9.69 -14.05
CA ALA A 19 -43.27 10.84 -14.92
C ALA A 19 -42.05 10.57 -15.81
N MET A 20 -42.31 10.38 -17.10
CA MET A 20 -41.29 10.49 -18.14
C MET A 20 -41.02 11.97 -18.40
N VAL A 21 -39.80 12.45 -18.13
CA VAL A 21 -39.18 13.57 -18.85
C VAL A 21 -37.67 13.33 -18.83
N GLY A 22 -37.10 13.13 -20.01
CA GLY A 22 -35.66 13.19 -20.19
C GLY A 22 -35.17 14.64 -20.06
N CYS A 23 -34.02 14.81 -19.43
CA CYS A 23 -33.04 15.83 -19.75
C CYS A 23 -31.71 15.32 -19.22
N GLY A 24 -30.75 15.11 -20.13
CA GLY A 24 -29.36 14.89 -19.77
C GLY A 24 -28.87 16.09 -18.98
N GLY A 25 -28.69 15.90 -17.68
CA GLY A 25 -27.82 16.74 -16.88
C GLY A 25 -26.40 16.19 -17.01
N PRO A 26 -25.37 17.03 -17.23
CA PRO A 26 -24.00 16.58 -17.03
C PRO A 26 -23.86 16.01 -15.61
N PRO A 27 -22.99 15.01 -15.39
CA PRO A 27 -22.76 14.49 -14.05
C PRO A 27 -22.43 15.66 -13.12
N PRO A 28 -22.90 15.66 -11.85
CA PRO A 28 -22.48 16.67 -10.90
C PRO A 28 -20.96 16.64 -10.81
N GLU A 29 -20.32 17.65 -11.39
CA GLU A 29 -18.92 18.02 -11.22
C GLU A 29 -18.75 18.59 -9.80
N ASP A 30 -19.04 17.75 -8.81
CA ASP A 30 -18.80 18.02 -7.40
C ASP A 30 -18.13 16.78 -6.79
N ASP A 31 -17.12 16.25 -7.51
CA ASP A 31 -16.01 15.57 -6.85
C ASP A 31 -15.18 16.69 -6.20
N ALA A 32 -15.75 17.20 -5.10
CA ALA A 32 -15.13 18.12 -4.18
C ALA A 32 -13.69 17.67 -4.00
N ALA A 33 -12.77 18.55 -4.38
CA ALA A 33 -11.33 18.42 -4.28
C ALA A 33 -10.93 17.98 -2.86
N ARG A 34 -11.04 16.67 -2.59
CA ARG A 34 -10.30 16.04 -1.52
C ARG A 34 -8.86 16.38 -1.88
N PRO A 35 -8.06 16.97 -0.98
CA PRO A 35 -6.65 17.12 -1.25
C PRO A 35 -6.14 15.72 -1.59
N THR A 36 -5.84 15.46 -2.87
CA THR A 36 -5.24 14.21 -3.30
C THR A 36 -4.02 14.07 -2.45
N MET A 37 -4.10 13.18 -1.46
CA MET A 37 -3.04 12.91 -0.51
C MET A 37 -1.84 12.58 -1.37
N ARG A 38 -0.91 13.53 -1.52
CA ARG A 38 0.12 13.46 -2.57
C ARG A 38 0.92 12.20 -2.29
N GLU A 39 0.68 11.14 -3.05
CA GLU A 39 1.28 9.83 -2.78
C GLU A 39 2.80 10.00 -2.73
N LEU A 40 3.41 9.38 -1.73
CA LEU A 40 4.86 9.46 -1.60
C LEU A 40 5.48 8.63 -2.72
N PRO A 41 6.54 9.16 -3.37
CA PRO A 41 7.18 8.42 -4.45
C PRO A 41 7.72 7.09 -3.92
N PRO A 42 7.72 6.04 -4.75
CA PRO A 42 8.30 4.76 -4.37
C PRO A 42 9.79 4.91 -4.01
N PRO A 43 10.35 3.95 -3.26
CA PRO A 43 11.80 3.85 -3.09
C PRO A 43 12.52 3.77 -4.44
N VAL A 44 13.67 4.42 -4.54
CA VAL A 44 14.52 4.38 -5.73
C VAL A 44 15.27 3.05 -5.73
N ALA A 45 14.83 2.10 -6.57
CA ALA A 45 15.34 0.72 -6.60
C ALA A 45 16.86 0.67 -6.81
N GLU A 46 17.39 1.55 -7.66
CA GLU A 46 18.81 1.65 -8.01
C GLU A 46 19.70 2.09 -6.83
N LYS A 47 19.10 2.67 -5.79
CA LYS A 47 19.80 3.11 -4.57
C LYS A 47 19.68 2.10 -3.42
N ILE A 48 19.00 0.98 -3.64
CA ILE A 48 18.88 -0.10 -2.67
C ILE A 48 19.75 -1.25 -3.18
N ASP A 49 20.53 -1.84 -2.29
CA ASP A 49 21.34 -3.02 -2.59
C ASP A 49 20.76 -4.22 -1.85
N TYR A 50 20.77 -5.37 -2.51
CA TYR A 50 20.41 -6.64 -1.91
C TYR A 50 21.48 -7.67 -2.26
N ASN A 51 22.12 -8.22 -1.24
CA ASN A 51 23.05 -9.33 -1.39
C ASN A 51 22.31 -10.65 -1.04
N PRO A 52 22.08 -11.55 -2.01
CA PRO A 52 21.36 -12.80 -1.77
C PRO A 52 22.15 -13.79 -0.91
N ASP A 53 23.48 -13.81 -1.01
CA ASP A 53 24.34 -14.74 -0.25
C ASP A 53 24.27 -14.50 1.26
N THR A 54 24.20 -13.22 1.63
CA THR A 54 24.14 -12.75 3.03
C THR A 54 22.74 -12.31 3.45
N ARG A 55 21.76 -12.39 2.54
CA ARG A 55 20.38 -11.91 2.69
C ARG A 55 20.29 -10.49 3.27
N THR A 56 21.25 -9.65 2.92
CA THR A 56 21.42 -8.32 3.49
C THR A 56 20.93 -7.26 2.53
N LEU A 57 19.99 -6.44 3.00
CA LEU A 57 19.56 -5.21 2.36
C LEU A 57 20.39 -4.03 2.84
N LYS A 58 20.87 -3.21 1.91
CA LYS A 58 21.42 -1.88 2.19
C LYS A 58 20.51 -0.83 1.62
N LEU A 59 20.02 0.03 2.50
CA LEU A 59 19.01 1.04 2.22
C LEU A 59 19.68 2.42 2.30
N TYR A 60 19.37 3.30 1.34
CA TYR A 60 19.88 4.67 1.35
C TYR A 60 19.29 5.49 2.51
N SER A 61 19.98 6.57 2.87
CA SER A 61 19.53 7.47 3.94
C SER A 61 18.24 8.19 3.55
N LEU A 62 17.22 8.04 4.39
CA LEU A 62 15.97 8.80 4.27
C LEU A 62 16.09 10.17 4.97
N PRO A 63 15.20 11.12 4.67
CA PRO A 63 15.09 12.35 5.44
C PRO A 63 14.91 12.08 6.94
N PRO A 64 15.34 13.01 7.81
CA PRO A 64 15.22 12.86 9.26
C PRO A 64 13.81 12.44 9.68
N SER A 65 13.74 11.51 10.64
CA SER A 65 12.49 10.97 11.20
C SER A 65 11.65 10.08 10.27
N SER A 66 12.07 9.87 9.01
CA SER A 66 11.51 8.82 8.17
C SER A 66 12.13 7.46 8.51
N ARG A 67 11.40 6.38 8.26
CA ARG A 67 11.84 5.01 8.57
C ARG A 67 11.58 4.06 7.42
N TRP A 68 12.51 3.15 7.20
CA TRP A 68 12.34 2.03 6.28
C TRP A 68 11.42 0.98 6.88
N LEU A 69 10.61 0.36 6.03
CA LEU A 69 9.72 -0.73 6.35
C LEU A 69 9.97 -1.86 5.35
N VAL A 70 10.03 -3.08 5.87
CA VAL A 70 10.18 -4.31 5.09
C VAL A 70 9.02 -5.22 5.42
N ARG A 71 8.37 -5.75 4.39
CA ARG A 71 7.22 -6.65 4.51
C ARG A 71 7.42 -7.88 3.65
N SER A 72 7.20 -9.06 4.21
CA SER A 72 7.07 -10.30 3.45
C SER A 72 5.60 -10.58 3.17
N SER A 73 5.27 -10.93 1.93
CA SER A 73 3.91 -11.33 1.52
C SER A 73 3.66 -12.84 1.62
N ASN A 74 4.66 -13.62 2.02
CA ASN A 74 4.50 -15.07 2.21
C ASN A 74 3.52 -15.42 3.32
N ASN A 75 3.33 -14.51 4.26
CA ASN A 75 2.40 -14.69 5.36
C ASN A 75 1.65 -13.37 5.57
N PRO A 76 0.33 -13.33 5.35
CA PRO A 76 -0.48 -12.12 5.50
C PRO A 76 -0.52 -11.60 6.94
N ILE A 77 -0.04 -12.40 7.91
CA ILE A 77 0.05 -12.05 9.33
C ILE A 77 1.43 -11.42 9.65
N THR A 78 2.42 -11.52 8.76
CA THR A 78 3.76 -10.97 9.03
C THR A 78 3.70 -9.44 9.11
N PRO A 79 4.00 -8.84 10.26
CA PRO A 79 3.97 -7.40 10.42
C PRO A 79 5.06 -6.72 9.57
N GLU A 80 4.81 -5.47 9.18
CA GLU A 80 5.87 -4.61 8.64
C GLU A 80 6.96 -4.41 9.70
N VAL A 81 8.19 -4.77 9.35
CA VAL A 81 9.35 -4.64 10.23
C VAL A 81 10.08 -3.34 9.90
N GLN A 82 10.39 -2.56 10.93
CA GLN A 82 11.22 -1.38 10.75
C GLN A 82 12.66 -1.80 10.44
N ALA A 83 13.19 -1.32 9.33
CA ALA A 83 14.55 -1.58 8.90
C ALA A 83 15.48 -0.38 9.15
N GLY A 84 16.74 -0.68 9.45
CA GLY A 84 17.82 0.31 9.46
C GLY A 84 18.41 0.52 8.07
N SER A 85 19.52 1.26 7.99
CA SER A 85 20.31 1.39 6.75
C SER A 85 20.87 0.05 6.27
N THR A 86 21.10 -0.89 7.19
CA THR A 86 21.41 -2.29 6.88
C THR A 86 20.38 -3.18 7.57
N HIS A 87 19.79 -4.11 6.83
CA HIS A 87 18.79 -5.03 7.35
C HIS A 87 19.01 -6.44 6.80
N VAL A 88 19.10 -7.43 7.70
CA VAL A 88 19.21 -8.83 7.32
C VAL A 88 17.83 -9.45 7.29
N LEU A 89 17.44 -10.02 6.16
CA LEU A 89 16.16 -10.72 6.04
C LEU A 89 16.20 -12.05 6.81
N PRO A 90 15.13 -12.40 7.54
CA PRO A 90 14.99 -13.71 8.17
C PRO A 90 15.15 -14.85 7.15
N SER A 91 15.62 -16.02 7.60
CA SER A 91 15.89 -17.17 6.74
C SER A 91 14.63 -17.75 6.07
N ASP A 92 13.48 -17.57 6.70
CA ASP A 92 12.15 -17.98 6.24
C ASP A 92 11.48 -16.97 5.27
N THR A 93 12.08 -15.79 5.06
CA THR A 93 11.50 -14.74 4.21
C THR A 93 11.92 -14.90 2.75
N ASP A 94 10.98 -15.15 1.85
CA ASP A 94 11.28 -15.23 0.41
C ASP A 94 11.55 -13.83 -0.17
N PRO A 95 12.75 -13.57 -0.73
CA PRO A 95 13.05 -12.29 -1.38
C PRO A 95 12.09 -11.97 -2.54
N ASP A 96 11.56 -12.98 -3.23
CA ASP A 96 10.61 -12.80 -4.34
C ASP A 96 9.21 -12.40 -3.88
N TYR A 97 8.95 -12.36 -2.58
CA TYR A 97 7.72 -11.82 -2.01
C TYR A 97 8.00 -10.79 -0.93
N THR A 98 9.21 -10.22 -0.95
CA THR A 98 9.62 -9.16 -0.03
C THR A 98 9.46 -7.80 -0.68
N PHE A 99 8.83 -6.88 0.06
CA PHE A 99 8.55 -5.53 -0.34
C PHE A 99 9.25 -4.56 0.60
N VAL A 100 9.80 -3.49 0.03
CA VAL A 100 10.45 -2.40 0.75
C VAL A 100 9.64 -1.12 0.52
N SER A 101 9.40 -0.39 1.59
CA SER A 101 8.76 0.93 1.56
C SER A 101 9.37 1.83 2.63
N TYR A 102 9.02 3.10 2.64
CA TYR A 102 9.38 3.99 3.74
C TYR A 102 8.16 4.76 4.23
N ARG A 103 8.20 5.17 5.50
CA ARG A 103 7.13 5.95 6.13
C ARG A 103 7.68 7.23 6.72
N ARG A 104 7.00 8.34 6.40
CA ARG A 104 7.28 9.67 6.96
C ARG A 104 6.79 9.78 8.41
N PRO A 105 7.27 10.78 9.17
CA PRO A 105 6.78 11.07 10.53
C PRO A 105 5.28 11.33 10.59
N SER A 106 4.71 11.90 9.52
CA SER A 106 3.27 12.16 9.39
C SER A 106 2.42 10.88 9.29
N GLY A 107 3.03 9.69 9.27
CA GLY A 107 2.35 8.40 9.15
C GLY A 107 2.11 7.96 7.71
N GLN A 108 2.39 8.81 6.73
CA GLN A 108 2.23 8.48 5.31
C GLN A 108 3.34 7.53 4.83
N SER A 109 2.94 6.41 4.24
CA SER A 109 3.84 5.41 3.62
C SER A 109 4.03 5.69 2.13
N SER A 110 5.19 5.32 1.59
CA SER A 110 5.45 5.25 0.16
C SER A 110 4.77 4.06 -0.47
N ALA A 111 4.66 4.10 -1.80
CA ALA A 111 4.49 2.90 -2.60
C ALA A 111 5.61 1.88 -2.26
N THR A 112 5.32 0.60 -2.47
CA THR A 112 6.26 -0.50 -2.23
C THR A 112 7.07 -0.81 -3.47
N VAL A 113 8.35 -1.12 -3.30
CA VAL A 113 9.18 -1.74 -4.33
C VAL A 113 9.44 -3.20 -3.96
N LYS A 114 9.45 -4.09 -4.95
CA LYS A 114 9.73 -5.51 -4.73
C LYS A 114 11.24 -5.76 -4.71
N LEU A 115 11.70 -6.72 -3.91
CA LEU A 115 13.12 -7.08 -3.89
C LEU A 115 13.63 -7.57 -5.25
N SER A 116 12.80 -8.30 -6.01
CA SER A 116 13.16 -8.72 -7.37
C SER A 116 13.39 -7.53 -8.30
N ASP A 117 12.62 -6.45 -8.17
CA ASP A 117 12.80 -5.23 -8.96
C ASP A 117 14.12 -4.54 -8.63
N ILE A 118 14.51 -4.53 -7.34
CA ILE A 118 15.80 -4.02 -6.88
C ILE A 118 16.96 -4.83 -7.51
N VAL A 119 16.87 -6.16 -7.51
CA VAL A 119 17.88 -7.04 -8.11
C VAL A 119 17.95 -6.87 -9.63
N ALA A 120 16.80 -6.74 -10.29
CA ALA A 120 16.71 -6.50 -11.72
C ALA A 120 17.34 -5.14 -12.11
N ALA A 121 17.05 -4.08 -11.35
CA ALA A 121 17.61 -2.73 -11.57
C ALA A 121 19.15 -2.69 -11.43
N ARG A 122 19.74 -3.56 -10.59
CA ARG A 122 21.20 -3.72 -10.50
C ARG A 122 21.80 -4.40 -11.71
N SER A 123 21.11 -5.40 -12.25
CA SER A 123 21.58 -6.19 -13.38
C SER A 123 21.68 -5.34 -14.66
N THR A 124 20.74 -4.41 -14.86
CA THR A 124 20.76 -3.48 -16.00
C THR A 124 21.91 -2.46 -15.92
N HIS A 125 22.29 -2.01 -14.73
CA HIS A 125 23.40 -1.08 -14.53
C HIS A 125 24.80 -1.72 -14.65
N THR A 126 24.90 -3.04 -14.50
CA THR A 126 26.20 -3.75 -14.57
C THR A 126 26.61 -4.05 -16.02
N SER A 127 25.72 -3.84 -17.00
CA SER A 127 25.94 -4.20 -18.41
C SER A 127 26.62 -3.11 -19.28
N ASN A 128 27.13 -2.01 -18.70
CA ASN A 128 27.85 -0.95 -19.42
C ASN A 128 29.36 -0.93 -19.10
N GLY A 129 30.06 -2.03 -19.40
CA GLY A 129 31.53 -2.05 -19.39
C GLY A 129 32.08 -3.16 -20.28
N PRO A 130 32.46 -2.83 -21.52
CA PRO A 130 33.85 -2.99 -21.95
C PRO A 130 34.54 -1.66 -22.27
#